data_AF-A0A450ZAL5-F1
#
_entry.id   AF-A0A450ZAL5-F1
#
_cell.length_a   1.000
_cell.length_b   1.000
_cell.length_c   1.000
_cell.angle_alpha   90.00
_cell.angle_beta   90.00
_cell.angle_gamma   90.00
#
_symmetry.space_group_name_H-M   'P 1'
#
loop_
_entity.id
_entity.type
_entity.pdbx_description
1 polymer ?
#
loop_
_entity_poly.entity_id
_entity_poly.type
_entity_poly.pdbx_seq_one_letter_code
_entity_poly.pdbx_strand_id
1 'polypeptide(L)'
;MSRAREEAMLRFLATLEIARRELTVLEYSHAKLFSQTMDADRVRRLTDDMPDAETLEAFVSRFGRFQDTVGDKLLARALAMLLETPRSLIDNLSRAEQLGWIADAESWIKARELRNRLIHEYMTDADRFAADIRAAGGFMGMFRESYAAFLAVAEERFGVAEQMLATALSPASRPETAHPKPIQGDVGNQRR
;
A
#
# COMPACT_ATOMS: atom_id res chain seq x y z
N MET A 1 -21.13 -11.05 17.53
CA MET A 1 -19.68 -10.77 17.65
C MET A 1 -19.47 -9.80 18.81
N SER A 2 -18.33 -9.81 19.49
CA SER A 2 -18.03 -8.75 20.47
C SER A 2 -17.81 -7.43 19.74
N ARG A 3 -18.17 -6.30 20.37
CA ARG A 3 -17.97 -4.95 19.82
C ARG A 3 -16.51 -4.72 19.36
N ALA A 4 -15.55 -5.19 20.15
CA ALA A 4 -14.13 -5.10 19.82
C ALA A 4 -13.75 -5.86 18.53
N ARG A 5 -14.34 -7.05 18.30
CA ARG A 5 -14.11 -7.83 17.08
C ARG A 5 -14.74 -7.18 15.86
N GLU A 6 -15.93 -6.59 16.01
CA GLU A 6 -16.60 -5.85 14.95
C GLU A 6 -15.78 -4.61 14.54
N GLU A 7 -15.30 -3.83 15.51
CA GLU A 7 -14.43 -2.69 15.24
C GLU A 7 -13.11 -3.09 14.58
N ALA A 8 -12.51 -4.21 15.00
CA ALA A 8 -11.30 -4.75 14.36
C ALA A 8 -11.57 -5.17 12.91
N MET A 9 -12.72 -5.81 12.65
CA MET A 9 -13.15 -6.19 11.30
C MET A 9 -13.30 -4.96 10.40
N LEU A 10 -14.01 -3.92 10.88
CA LEU A 10 -14.21 -2.70 10.12
C LEU A 10 -12.88 -2.01 9.77
N ARG A 11 -11.92 -1.97 10.70
CA ARG A 11 -10.58 -1.43 10.45
C ARG A 11 -9.79 -2.27 9.43
N PHE A 12 -9.91 -3.60 9.49
CA PHE A 12 -9.29 -4.51 8.53
C PHE A 12 -9.86 -4.26 7.13
N LEU A 13 -11.19 -4.26 6.97
CA LEU A 13 -11.86 -4.03 5.69
C LEU A 13 -11.57 -2.65 5.11
N ALA A 14 -11.56 -1.60 5.93
CA ALA A 14 -11.18 -0.26 5.50
C ALA A 14 -9.73 -0.20 4.99
N THR A 15 -8.81 -0.94 5.64
CA THR A 15 -7.41 -1.02 5.18
C THR A 15 -7.28 -1.81 3.90
N LEU A 16 -8.07 -2.87 3.74
CA LEU A 16 -8.12 -3.69 2.53
C LEU A 16 -8.60 -2.87 1.32
N GLU A 17 -9.58 -1.97 1.52
CA GLU A 17 -10.02 -1.06 0.46
C GLU A 17 -8.96 0.00 0.10
N ILE A 18 -8.25 0.53 1.10
CA ILE A 18 -7.12 1.44 0.84
C ILE A 18 -6.05 0.72 0.02
N ALA A 19 -5.67 -0.50 0.41
CA ALA A 19 -4.70 -1.32 -0.32
C ALA A 19 -5.14 -1.58 -1.75
N ARG A 20 -6.43 -1.85 -1.99
CA ARG A 20 -7.00 -2.02 -3.35
C ARG A 20 -6.75 -0.80 -4.22
N ARG A 21 -7.10 0.39 -3.72
CA ARG A 21 -6.95 1.65 -4.45
C ARG A 21 -5.49 1.95 -4.74
N GLU A 22 -4.62 1.73 -3.76
CA GLU A 22 -3.18 1.88 -3.91
C GLU A 22 -2.61 0.93 -4.96
N LEU A 23 -3.03 -0.34 -4.95
CA LEU A 23 -2.64 -1.32 -5.96
C LEU A 23 -3.07 -0.88 -7.36
N THR A 24 -4.32 -0.42 -7.52
CA THR A 24 -4.83 0.07 -8.82
C THR A 24 -3.96 1.20 -9.39
N VAL A 25 -3.65 2.22 -8.59
CA VAL A 25 -2.83 3.35 -9.08
C VAL A 25 -1.35 2.97 -9.24
N LEU A 26 -0.86 2.02 -8.44
CA LEU A 26 0.48 1.46 -8.57
C LEU A 26 0.63 0.70 -9.89
N GLU A 27 -0.32 -0.18 -10.22
CA GLU A 27 -0.37 -0.90 -11.49
C GLU A 27 -0.39 0.04 -12.69
N TYR A 28 -1.15 1.13 -12.61
CA TYR A 28 -1.15 2.14 -13.67
C TYR A 28 0.23 2.78 -13.86
N SER A 29 0.89 3.22 -12.77
CA SER A 29 2.26 3.77 -12.89
C SER A 29 3.28 2.74 -13.34
N HIS A 30 3.13 1.48 -12.92
CA HIS A 30 3.99 0.38 -13.35
C HIS A 30 3.85 0.16 -14.85
N ALA A 31 2.64 -0.05 -15.36
CA ALA A 31 2.38 -0.24 -16.78
C ALA A 31 2.91 0.92 -17.62
N LYS A 32 2.73 2.17 -17.14
CA LYS A 32 3.26 3.36 -17.82
C LYS A 32 4.79 3.38 -17.83
N LEU A 33 5.44 3.21 -16.68
CA LEU A 33 6.89 3.27 -16.53
C LEU A 33 7.60 2.18 -17.35
N PHE A 34 7.06 0.95 -17.31
CA PHE A 34 7.61 -0.23 -17.98
C PHE A 34 7.06 -0.45 -19.40
N SER A 35 6.31 0.51 -19.95
CA SER A 35 5.93 0.51 -21.38
C SER A 35 7.15 0.59 -22.32
N GLN A 36 8.27 1.06 -21.79
CA GLN A 36 9.58 1.07 -22.41
C GLN A 36 10.60 0.44 -21.45
N THR A 37 11.69 -0.11 -22.00
CA THR A 37 12.80 -0.62 -21.19
C THR A 37 13.36 0.46 -20.28
N MET A 38 13.67 0.10 -19.04
CA MET A 38 14.42 0.97 -18.13
C MET A 38 15.90 0.59 -18.22
N ASP A 39 16.70 1.42 -18.88
CA ASP A 39 18.15 1.28 -19.02
C ASP A 39 18.88 2.53 -18.51
N ALA A 40 20.22 2.46 -18.45
CA ALA A 40 21.03 3.55 -17.92
C ALA A 40 20.94 4.83 -18.78
N ASP A 41 20.70 4.69 -20.09
CA ASP A 41 20.54 5.82 -20.99
C ASP A 41 19.24 6.58 -20.71
N ARG A 42 18.14 5.87 -20.50
CA ARG A 42 16.86 6.45 -20.06
C ARG A 42 17.01 7.12 -18.70
N VAL A 43 17.66 6.45 -17.73
CA VAL A 43 17.92 7.03 -16.40
C VAL A 43 18.70 8.35 -16.50
N ARG A 44 19.76 8.41 -17.32
CA ARG A 44 20.55 9.64 -17.52
C ARG A 44 19.72 10.80 -18.09
N ARG A 45 18.69 10.50 -18.90
CA ARG A 45 17.81 11.49 -19.51
C ARG A 45 16.64 11.92 -18.63
N LEU A 46 16.43 11.31 -17.45
CA LEU A 46 15.29 11.67 -16.57
C LEU A 46 15.29 13.16 -16.20
N THR A 47 16.47 13.77 -16.02
CA THR A 47 16.58 15.21 -15.74
C THR A 47 16.17 16.10 -16.91
N ASP A 48 16.22 15.58 -18.14
CA ASP A 48 15.85 16.29 -19.36
C ASP A 48 14.40 15.98 -19.79
N ASP A 49 13.85 14.83 -19.37
CA ASP A 49 12.48 14.36 -19.66
C ASP A 49 11.63 14.36 -18.39
N MET A 50 11.11 15.55 -18.05
CA MET A 50 10.26 15.75 -16.87
C MET A 50 9.05 14.78 -16.82
N PRO A 51 8.31 14.52 -17.93
CA PRO A 51 7.24 13.52 -17.93
C PRO A 51 7.67 12.10 -17.52
N ASP A 52 8.88 11.66 -17.91
CA ASP A 52 9.38 10.33 -17.54
C ASP A 52 9.83 10.29 -16.08
N ALA A 53 10.51 11.34 -15.61
CA ALA A 53 10.86 11.51 -14.20
C ALA A 53 9.62 11.50 -13.29
N GLU A 54 8.58 12.26 -13.63
CA GLU A 54 7.31 12.26 -12.88
C GLU A 54 6.65 10.87 -12.86
N THR A 55 6.77 10.11 -13.96
CA THR A 55 6.23 8.74 -14.04
C THR A 55 6.99 7.80 -13.11
N LEU A 56 8.33 7.92 -13.04
CA LEU A 56 9.15 7.18 -12.11
C LEU A 56 8.85 7.55 -10.65
N GLU A 57 8.80 8.84 -10.31
CA GLU A 57 8.48 9.30 -8.96
C GLU A 57 7.11 8.80 -8.50
N ALA A 58 6.11 8.85 -9.39
CA ALA A 58 4.79 8.32 -9.13
C ALA A 58 4.84 6.82 -8.82
N PHE A 59 5.59 6.03 -9.61
CA PHE A 59 5.79 4.61 -9.36
C PHE A 59 6.46 4.36 -8.01
N VAL A 60 7.61 4.99 -7.73
CA VAL A 60 8.38 4.80 -6.49
C VAL A 60 7.55 5.16 -5.25
N SER A 61 6.84 6.30 -5.31
CA SER A 61 5.96 6.75 -4.22
C SER A 61 4.84 5.75 -3.94
N ARG A 62 4.17 5.25 -5.00
CA ARG A 62 3.06 4.29 -4.88
C ARG A 62 3.56 2.91 -4.45
N PHE A 63 4.74 2.50 -4.91
CA PHE A 63 5.39 1.24 -4.55
C PHE A 63 5.68 1.18 -3.04
N GLY A 64 6.23 2.26 -2.48
CA GLY A 64 6.44 2.36 -1.04
C GLY A 64 5.13 2.43 -0.25
N ARG A 65 4.16 3.21 -0.72
CA ARG A 65 2.87 3.37 -0.02
C ARG A 65 2.09 2.07 0.10
N PHE A 66 2.02 1.29 -0.99
CA PHE A 66 1.36 0.00 -0.97
C PHE A 66 2.02 -0.96 0.04
N GLN A 67 3.35 -0.96 0.13
CA GLN A 67 4.07 -1.76 1.12
C GLN A 67 3.77 -1.33 2.55
N ASP A 68 3.76 -0.03 2.84
CA ASP A 68 3.43 0.50 4.16
C ASP A 68 1.97 0.12 4.55
N THR A 69 1.04 0.14 3.59
CA THR A 69 -0.36 -0.24 3.83
C THR A 69 -0.52 -1.74 4.03
N VAL A 70 0.11 -2.58 3.21
CA VAL A 70 -0.06 -4.04 3.33
C VAL A 70 0.80 -4.62 4.44
N GLY A 71 2.11 -4.36 4.41
CA GLY A 71 3.09 -4.94 5.32
C GLY A 71 2.98 -4.42 6.75
N ASP A 72 2.79 -3.12 6.95
CA ASP A 72 2.79 -2.55 8.31
C ASP A 72 1.37 -2.53 8.91
N LYS A 73 0.35 -2.31 8.07
CA LYS A 73 -1.00 -1.95 8.51
C LYS A 73 -2.03 -3.06 8.32
N LEU A 74 -2.10 -3.68 7.14
CA LEU A 74 -3.10 -4.72 6.84
C LEU A 74 -2.76 -6.01 7.56
N LEU A 75 -1.48 -6.41 7.46
CA LEU A 75 -0.96 -7.60 8.11
C LEU A 75 -1.14 -7.55 9.64
N ALA A 76 -0.74 -6.45 10.29
CA ALA A 76 -0.93 -6.30 11.73
C ALA A 76 -2.41 -6.40 12.15
N ARG A 77 -3.33 -5.86 11.34
CA ARG A 77 -4.78 -5.97 11.61
C ARG A 77 -5.31 -7.38 11.38
N ALA A 78 -4.82 -8.10 10.38
CA ALA A 78 -5.17 -9.50 10.14
C ALA A 78 -4.72 -10.40 11.30
N LEU A 79 -3.50 -10.20 11.82
CA LEU A 79 -3.01 -10.92 13.00
C LEU A 79 -3.83 -10.59 14.24
N ALA A 80 -4.18 -9.33 14.46
CA ALA A 80 -5.03 -8.93 15.58
C ALA A 80 -6.44 -9.55 15.51
N MET A 81 -6.98 -9.79 14.30
CA MET A 81 -8.25 -10.52 14.10
C MET A 81 -8.17 -11.99 14.53
N LEU A 82 -6.97 -12.59 14.51
CA LEU A 82 -6.68 -13.91 15.06
C LEU A 82 -6.40 -13.89 16.57
N LEU A 83 -6.55 -12.75 17.24
CA LEU A 83 -6.16 -12.54 18.64
C LEU A 83 -4.65 -12.69 18.88
N GLU A 84 -3.83 -12.61 17.82
CA GLU A 84 -2.38 -12.54 17.94
C GLU A 84 -1.94 -11.09 18.19
N THR A 85 -0.87 -10.90 18.97
CA THR A 85 -0.25 -9.58 19.14
C THR A 85 0.77 -9.34 18.02
N PRO A 86 0.57 -8.32 17.16
CA PRO A 86 1.55 -7.96 16.14
C PRO A 86 2.88 -7.58 16.77
N ARG A 87 3.98 -8.05 16.17
CA ARG A 87 5.37 -7.79 16.61
C ARG A 87 6.10 -6.95 15.55
N SER A 88 7.41 -7.12 15.46
CA SER A 88 8.22 -6.49 14.41
C SER A 88 7.71 -6.89 13.02
N LEU A 89 8.01 -6.08 12.00
CA LEU A 89 7.60 -6.36 10.62
C LEU A 89 8.08 -7.74 10.16
N ILE A 90 9.35 -8.07 10.44
CA ILE A 90 9.95 -9.37 10.08
C ILE A 90 9.16 -10.51 10.72
N ASP A 91 8.88 -10.42 12.03
CA ASP A 91 8.12 -11.46 12.72
C ASP A 91 6.70 -11.63 12.15
N ASN A 92 6.06 -10.51 11.80
CA ASN A 92 4.72 -10.52 11.24
C ASN A 92 4.73 -11.13 9.83
N LEU A 93 5.74 -10.83 9.00
CA LEU A 93 5.89 -11.41 7.67
C LEU A 93 6.14 -12.91 7.74
N SER A 94 7.07 -13.36 8.60
CA SER A 94 7.29 -14.79 8.83
C SER A 94 6.02 -15.49 9.32
N ARG A 95 5.22 -14.81 10.15
CA ARG A 95 3.93 -15.34 10.59
C ARG A 95 2.92 -15.41 9.44
N ALA A 96 2.85 -14.38 8.60
CA ALA A 96 1.99 -14.35 7.42
C ALA A 96 2.33 -15.49 6.44
N GLU A 97 3.62 -15.75 6.24
CA GLU A 97 4.12 -16.83 5.39
C GLU A 97 3.69 -18.21 5.94
N GLN A 98 3.89 -18.45 7.25
CA GLN A 98 3.39 -19.68 7.89
C GLN A 98 1.87 -19.86 7.80
N LEU A 99 1.13 -18.76 7.74
CA LEU A 99 -0.32 -18.77 7.59
C LEU A 99 -0.77 -18.86 6.12
N GLY A 100 0.17 -18.83 5.16
CA GLY A 100 -0.10 -18.86 3.73
C GLY A 100 -0.67 -17.55 3.16
N TRP A 101 -0.54 -16.44 3.88
CA TRP A 101 -1.06 -15.13 3.45
C TRP A 101 -0.11 -14.40 2.50
N ILE A 102 1.18 -14.72 2.58
CA ILE A 102 2.21 -14.30 1.63
C ILE A 102 3.03 -15.53 1.25
N ALA A 103 3.62 -15.51 0.06
CA ALA A 103 4.42 -16.63 -0.45
C ALA A 103 5.84 -16.69 0.13
N ASP A 104 6.46 -15.52 0.37
CA ASP A 104 7.85 -15.42 0.81
C ASP A 104 8.06 -14.13 1.62
N ALA A 105 8.40 -14.26 2.90
CA ALA A 105 8.69 -13.14 3.77
C ALA A 105 9.98 -12.41 3.39
N GLU A 106 10.98 -13.13 2.88
CA GLU A 106 12.28 -12.57 2.49
C GLU A 106 12.12 -11.65 1.26
N SER A 107 11.30 -12.04 0.29
CA SER A 107 10.98 -11.19 -0.87
C SER A 107 10.28 -9.88 -0.46
N TRP A 108 9.42 -9.90 0.56
CA TRP A 108 8.83 -8.68 1.11
C TRP A 108 9.88 -7.75 1.74
N ILE A 109 10.87 -8.31 2.45
CA ILE A 109 11.98 -7.54 3.00
C ILE A 109 12.83 -6.93 1.88
N LYS A 110 13.18 -7.72 0.85
CA LYS A 110 13.93 -7.25 -0.34
C LYS A 110 13.21 -6.10 -1.04
N ALA A 111 11.89 -6.20 -1.22
CA ALA A 111 11.09 -5.13 -1.82
C ALA A 111 11.14 -3.83 -0.98
N ARG A 112 11.17 -3.94 0.35
CA ARG A 112 11.26 -2.79 1.27
C ARG A 112 12.63 -2.14 1.26
N GLU A 113 13.70 -2.93 1.24
CA GLU A 113 15.07 -2.40 1.07
C GLU A 113 15.22 -1.67 -0.27
N LEU A 114 14.62 -2.23 -1.33
CA LEU A 114 14.65 -1.65 -2.65
C LEU A 114 13.90 -0.31 -2.73
N ARG A 115 12.76 -0.17 -2.04
CA ARG A 115 12.09 1.13 -1.87
C ARG A 115 13.05 2.17 -1.30
N ASN A 116 13.83 1.83 -0.27
CA ASN A 116 14.76 2.79 0.33
C ASN A 116 15.86 3.20 -0.66
N ARG A 117 16.39 2.25 -1.45
CA ARG A 117 17.40 2.56 -2.49
C ARG A 117 16.82 3.46 -3.59
N LEU A 118 15.60 3.19 -4.04
CA LEU A 118 14.95 3.97 -5.09
C LEU A 118 14.72 5.44 -4.73
N ILE A 119 14.64 5.76 -3.44
CA ILE A 119 14.48 7.14 -2.95
C ILE A 119 15.83 7.88 -2.89
N HIS A 120 16.95 7.16 -2.75
CA HIS A 120 18.25 7.74 -2.42
C HIS A 120 19.34 7.61 -3.50
N GLU A 121 19.21 6.67 -4.44
CA GLU A 121 20.31 6.30 -5.35
C GLU A 121 20.25 6.95 -6.74
N TYR A 122 19.22 7.74 -7.08
CA TYR A 122 18.98 8.20 -8.45
C TYR A 122 20.08 9.09 -9.06
N MET A 123 21.09 9.54 -8.29
CA MET A 123 22.11 10.48 -8.76
C MET A 123 23.55 9.94 -8.77
N THR A 124 23.80 8.70 -8.35
CA THR A 124 25.20 8.20 -8.17
C THR A 124 25.62 7.15 -9.18
N ASP A 125 24.71 6.28 -9.64
CA ASP A 125 25.01 5.21 -10.61
C ASP A 125 23.74 4.86 -11.43
N ALA A 126 23.76 5.21 -12.72
CA ALA A 126 22.60 5.04 -13.61
C ALA A 126 22.31 3.57 -13.95
N ASP A 127 23.34 2.74 -14.07
CA ASP A 127 23.20 1.32 -14.37
C ASP A 127 22.59 0.56 -13.19
N ARG A 128 23.11 0.84 -11.99
CA ARG A 128 22.57 0.30 -10.75
C ARG A 128 21.15 0.77 -10.49
N PHE A 129 20.86 2.06 -10.69
CA PHE A 129 19.52 2.60 -10.49
C PHE A 129 18.51 2.00 -11.49
N ALA A 130 18.89 1.85 -12.76
CA ALA A 130 18.06 1.17 -13.74
C ALA A 130 17.77 -0.29 -13.34
N ALA A 131 18.78 -1.01 -12.82
CA ALA A 131 18.61 -2.37 -12.32
C ALA A 131 17.66 -2.44 -11.12
N ASP A 132 17.79 -1.51 -10.17
CA ASP A 132 16.93 -1.41 -9.00
C ASP A 132 15.47 -1.08 -9.41
N ILE A 133 15.24 -0.19 -10.37
CA ILE A 133 13.89 0.08 -10.91
C ILE A 133 13.31 -1.19 -11.51
N ARG A 134 14.06 -1.91 -12.36
CA ARG A 134 13.59 -3.17 -12.97
C ARG A 134 13.27 -4.23 -11.90
N ALA A 135 14.10 -4.36 -10.88
CA ALA A 135 13.85 -5.28 -9.77
C ALA A 135 12.54 -4.91 -9.04
N ALA A 136 12.27 -3.62 -8.82
CA ALA A 136 11.05 -3.17 -8.16
C ALA A 136 9.81 -3.48 -9.01
N GLY A 137 9.93 -3.31 -10.33
CA GLY A 137 8.91 -3.72 -11.29
C GLY A 137 8.59 -5.21 -11.23
N GLY A 138 9.56 -6.05 -10.86
CA GLY A 138 9.40 -7.50 -10.71
C GLY A 138 8.52 -7.91 -9.53
N PHE A 139 8.42 -7.10 -8.46
CA PHE A 139 7.64 -7.43 -7.27
C PHE A 139 6.12 -7.22 -7.43
N MET A 140 5.65 -6.66 -8.54
CA MET A 140 4.22 -6.43 -8.76
C MET A 140 3.37 -7.70 -8.73
N GLY A 141 3.92 -8.83 -9.19
CA GLY A 141 3.24 -10.13 -9.10
C GLY A 141 2.98 -10.52 -7.64
N MET A 142 4.04 -10.51 -6.83
CA MET A 142 3.98 -10.79 -5.40
C MET A 142 2.98 -9.89 -4.65
N PHE A 143 2.93 -8.60 -5.01
CA PHE A 143 1.99 -7.65 -4.41
C PHE A 143 0.53 -7.96 -4.74
N ARG A 144 0.23 -8.31 -6.00
CA ARG A 144 -1.11 -8.77 -6.39
C ARG A 144 -1.51 -10.04 -5.66
N GLU A 145 -0.62 -11.03 -5.62
CA GLU A 145 -0.86 -12.31 -4.96
C GLU A 145 -1.11 -12.13 -3.47
N SER A 146 -0.30 -11.32 -2.80
CA SER A 146 -0.48 -11.03 -1.37
C SER A 146 -1.81 -10.31 -1.11
N TYR A 147 -2.19 -9.34 -1.94
CA TYR A 147 -3.49 -8.66 -1.81
C TYR A 147 -4.66 -9.63 -2.02
N ALA A 148 -4.58 -10.50 -3.03
CA ALA A 148 -5.58 -11.53 -3.29
C ALA A 148 -5.69 -12.52 -2.13
N ALA A 149 -4.57 -12.90 -1.51
CA ALA A 149 -4.58 -13.75 -0.32
C ALA A 149 -5.27 -13.07 0.87
N PHE A 150 -5.03 -11.77 1.11
CA PHE A 150 -5.75 -11.04 2.17
C PHE A 150 -7.25 -10.88 1.89
N LEU A 151 -7.66 -10.80 0.62
CA LEU A 151 -9.08 -10.87 0.24
C LEU A 151 -9.68 -12.23 0.61
N ALA A 152 -9.01 -13.33 0.23
CA ALA A 152 -9.46 -14.67 0.57
C ALA A 152 -9.55 -14.89 2.09
N VAL A 153 -8.57 -14.36 2.85
CA VAL A 153 -8.59 -14.40 4.32
C VAL A 153 -9.83 -13.70 4.91
N ALA A 154 -10.27 -12.60 4.30
CA ALA A 154 -11.47 -11.89 4.74
C ALA A 154 -12.71 -12.80 4.68
N GLU A 155 -12.87 -13.54 3.59
CA GLU A 155 -14.00 -14.42 3.36
C GLU A 155 -13.86 -15.72 4.15
N GLU A 156 -12.80 -16.47 3.90
CA GLU A 156 -12.64 -17.85 4.37
C GLU A 156 -12.39 -17.92 5.88
N ARG A 157 -11.63 -16.97 6.41
CA ARG A 157 -11.13 -17.04 7.79
C ARG A 157 -11.84 -16.08 8.73
N PHE A 158 -12.21 -14.91 8.25
CA PHE A 158 -12.90 -13.90 9.04
C PHE A 158 -14.42 -13.96 8.87
N GLY A 159 -14.93 -14.74 7.91
CA GLY A 159 -16.36 -14.95 7.69
C GLY A 159 -17.06 -13.69 7.20
N VAL A 160 -16.33 -12.81 6.50
CA VAL A 160 -16.92 -11.62 5.88
C VAL A 160 -17.77 -12.09 4.69
N ALA A 161 -19.06 -11.78 4.73
CA ALA A 161 -19.95 -12.10 3.62
C ALA A 161 -19.54 -11.36 2.35
N GLU A 162 -19.64 -12.00 1.19
CA GLU A 162 -19.31 -11.44 -0.13
C GLU A 162 -19.95 -10.05 -0.34
N GLN A 163 -21.23 -9.89 0.04
CA GLN A 163 -21.94 -8.61 -0.07
C GLN A 163 -21.32 -7.49 0.78
N MET A 164 -20.84 -7.82 1.98
CA MET A 164 -20.15 -6.87 2.84
C MET A 164 -18.78 -6.50 2.27
N LEU A 165 -18.07 -7.48 1.72
CA LEU A 165 -16.78 -7.25 1.08
C LEU A 165 -16.96 -6.36 -0.17
N ALA A 166 -17.92 -6.66 -1.03
CA ALA A 166 -18.25 -5.86 -2.21
C ALA A 166 -18.65 -4.42 -1.83
N THR A 167 -19.41 -4.26 -0.74
CA THR A 167 -19.75 -2.94 -0.21
C THR A 167 -18.49 -2.23 0.29
N ALA A 168 -17.68 -2.86 1.14
CA ALA A 168 -16.47 -2.25 1.69
C ALA A 168 -15.46 -1.85 0.61
N LEU A 169 -15.37 -2.61 -0.48
CA LEU A 169 -14.44 -2.36 -1.59
C LEU A 169 -14.99 -1.42 -2.68
N SER A 170 -16.24 -0.98 -2.55
CA SER A 170 -16.87 -0.07 -3.51
C SER A 170 -16.30 1.35 -3.40
N PRO A 171 -16.13 2.09 -4.51
CA PRO A 171 -15.66 3.48 -4.50
C PRO A 171 -16.48 4.41 -3.59
N ALA A 172 -17.76 4.09 -3.38
CA ALA A 172 -18.72 4.89 -2.61
C ALA A 172 -18.60 4.73 -1.08
N SER A 173 -17.82 3.77 -0.59
CA SER A 173 -17.69 3.47 0.84
C SER A 173 -16.67 4.38 1.52
N ARG A 174 -16.98 5.68 1.58
CA ARG A 174 -16.32 6.58 2.51
C ARG A 174 -17.10 6.55 3.85
N PRO A 175 -16.46 6.33 5.00
CA PRO A 175 -16.99 6.91 6.22
C PRO A 175 -16.90 8.42 6.03
N GLU A 176 -18.04 9.09 6.07
CA GLU A 176 -18.13 10.54 6.13
C GLU A 176 -17.32 10.99 7.35
N THR A 177 -16.10 11.50 7.11
CA THR A 177 -15.29 12.08 8.17
C THR A 177 -16.05 13.27 8.69
N ALA A 178 -16.57 13.14 9.92
CA ALA A 178 -17.17 14.20 10.69
C ALA A 178 -16.31 15.47 10.56
N HIS A 179 -16.79 16.42 9.75
CA HIS A 179 -16.21 17.74 9.70
C HIS A 179 -16.47 18.40 11.05
N PRO A 180 -15.46 18.91 11.77
CA PRO A 180 -15.73 19.83 12.86
C PRO A 180 -16.45 21.05 12.26
N LYS A 181 -17.63 21.37 12.79
CA LYS A 181 -18.37 22.58 12.43
C LYS A 181 -17.41 23.78 12.56
N PRO A 182 -17.39 24.72 11.59
CA PRO A 182 -16.62 25.93 11.75
C PRO A 182 -17.16 26.71 12.95
N ILE A 183 -16.25 27.12 13.83
CA ILE A 183 -16.52 28.01 14.96
C ILE A 183 -17.01 29.32 14.35
N GLN A 184 -18.30 29.63 14.53
CA GLN A 184 -18.82 30.96 14.22
C GLN A 184 -18.14 31.95 15.16
N GLY A 185 -17.28 32.80 14.58
CA GLY A 185 -16.70 33.94 15.26
C GLY A 185 -17.80 34.93 15.64
N ASP A 186 -17.97 35.11 16.94
CA ASP A 186 -18.76 36.17 17.54
C ASP A 186 -18.04 37.51 17.30
N VAL A 187 -18.41 38.22 16.24
CA VAL A 187 -17.98 39.61 16.04
C VAL A 187 -18.88 40.48 16.91
N GLY A 188 -18.49 40.59 18.16
CA GLY A 188 -19.04 41.53 19.13
C GLY A 188 -18.98 42.96 18.61
N ASN A 189 -20.15 43.46 18.28
CA ASN A 189 -20.51 44.86 18.04
C ASN A 189 -20.08 45.75 19.22
N GLN A 190 -18.95 46.46 19.09
CA GLN A 190 -18.64 47.60 19.95
C GLN A 190 -19.23 48.87 19.33
N ARG A 191 -20.42 49.25 19.83
CA ARG A 191 -20.83 50.65 19.93
C ARG A 191 -20.48 51.15 21.32
N ARG A 192 -19.56 52.11 21.42
CA ARG A 192 -19.64 53.34 22.22
C ARG A 192 -18.39 54.17 22.03
#